data_AF-A0A316LWU4-F1
#
_entry.id   AF-A0A316LWU4-F1
#
_cell.length_a   1.000
_cell.length_b   1.000
_cell.length_c   1.000
_cell.angle_alpha   90.00
_cell.angle_beta   90.00
_cell.angle_gamma   90.00
#
_symmetry.space_group_name_H-M   'P 1'
#
loop_
_entity.id
_entity.type
_entity.pdbx_description
1 polymer ?
#
loop_
_entity_poly.entity_id
_entity_poly.type
_entity_poly.pdbx_seq_one_letter_code
_entity_poly.pdbx_strand_id
1 'polypeptide(L)'
;DHGQWKEASEWARCWNVVCGYTDDGLLVMRPGGEIAEERGGTHEDWIVFTGRARRKQTYRDILEKICAVLSDQSHDRLEQLIDESLSDVTPENAEKLAHMTMGINGVPIESRWHAAEAFCSCDNLLSGMTENQALKSRLCELFFKRYIANDSGETHGTGWKIWGALGVGPATGYMPTDESYALIQRPEVQAELKRLFQIVFANDRAVADGIRAALANLS
;
A
#
# COMPACT_ATOMS: atom_id res chain seq x y z
N ASP A 1 -15.94 -21.72 30.75
CA ASP A 1 -16.44 -20.37 31.03
C ASP A 1 -16.02 -19.49 29.86
N HIS A 2 -16.82 -19.49 28.80
CA HIS A 2 -16.45 -18.85 27.52
C HIS A 2 -16.98 -17.42 27.52
N GLY A 3 -16.09 -16.43 27.43
CA GLY A 3 -16.49 -15.04 27.12
C GLY A 3 -16.09 -13.94 28.10
N GLN A 4 -15.24 -14.20 29.10
CA GLN A 4 -14.61 -13.13 29.89
C GLN A 4 -13.11 -13.07 29.59
N TRP A 5 -12.77 -12.22 28.61
CA TRP A 5 -11.38 -11.89 28.27
C TRP A 5 -10.94 -10.68 29.10
N LYS A 6 -9.83 -10.81 29.84
CA LYS A 6 -9.22 -9.75 30.66
C LYS A 6 -8.48 -8.72 29.82
N GLU A 7 -8.01 -9.10 28.63
CA GLU A 7 -7.34 -8.20 27.69
C GLU A 7 -7.98 -8.26 26.30
N ALA A 8 -8.04 -7.12 25.60
CA ALA A 8 -8.67 -7.00 24.28
C ALA A 8 -8.03 -7.88 23.18
N SER A 9 -6.83 -8.42 23.41
CA SER A 9 -6.11 -9.33 22.51
C SER A 9 -6.11 -10.79 22.97
N GLU A 10 -6.77 -11.11 24.08
CA GLU A 10 -6.75 -12.47 24.63
C GLU A 10 -7.47 -13.46 23.71
N TRP A 11 -8.52 -13.00 23.00
CA TRP A 11 -9.19 -13.78 21.96
C TRP A 11 -8.22 -14.23 20.85
N ALA A 12 -7.21 -13.43 20.50
CA ALA A 12 -6.27 -13.77 19.44
C ALA A 12 -5.39 -14.97 19.82
N ARG A 13 -5.19 -15.22 21.13
CA ARG A 13 -4.47 -16.40 21.65
C ARG A 13 -5.29 -17.68 21.60
N CYS A 14 -6.60 -17.58 21.35
CA CYS A 14 -7.49 -18.74 21.26
C CYS A 14 -7.43 -19.41 19.88
N TRP A 15 -6.80 -18.78 18.90
CA TRP A 15 -6.74 -19.28 17.53
C TRP A 15 -5.32 -19.68 17.19
N ASN A 16 -5.16 -20.97 16.95
CA ASN A 16 -3.98 -21.57 16.34
C ASN A 16 -4.30 -21.81 14.87
N VAL A 17 -3.52 -21.23 13.95
CA VAL A 17 -3.70 -21.48 12.51
C VAL A 17 -2.78 -22.62 12.12
N VAL A 18 -3.33 -23.78 11.81
CA VAL A 18 -2.55 -24.88 11.24
C VAL A 18 -2.13 -24.51 9.83
N CYS A 19 -0.83 -24.38 9.60
CA CYS A 19 -0.24 -24.02 8.32
C CYS A 19 0.48 -25.20 7.65
N GLY A 20 0.62 -26.34 8.33
CA GLY A 20 1.21 -27.55 7.78
C GLY A 20 1.16 -28.74 8.73
N TYR A 21 1.77 -29.84 8.32
CA TYR A 21 1.95 -31.05 9.13
C TYR A 21 3.26 -31.74 8.77
N THR A 22 3.86 -32.42 9.74
CA THR A 22 5.01 -33.32 9.59
C THR A 22 4.55 -34.76 9.84
N ASP A 23 5.46 -35.73 9.73
CA ASP A 23 5.16 -37.12 10.11
C ASP A 23 4.87 -37.24 11.63
N ASP A 24 5.35 -36.28 12.43
CA ASP A 24 5.34 -36.33 13.90
C ASP A 24 4.46 -35.24 14.57
N GLY A 25 3.77 -34.39 13.81
CA GLY A 25 3.00 -33.28 14.39
C GLY A 25 2.38 -32.29 13.40
N LEU A 26 1.82 -31.21 13.94
CA LEU A 26 1.21 -30.11 13.19
C LEU A 26 2.08 -28.87 13.26
N LEU A 27 2.19 -28.13 12.16
CA LEU A 27 2.81 -26.81 12.14
C LEU A 27 1.73 -25.76 12.37
N VAL A 28 1.89 -24.98 13.42
CA VAL A 28 0.91 -24.00 13.88
C VAL A 28 1.55 -22.62 13.86
N MET A 29 0.90 -21.69 13.17
CA MET A 29 1.21 -20.27 13.24
C MET A 29 0.48 -19.66 14.44
N ARG A 30 1.26 -19.14 15.39
CA ARG A 30 0.80 -18.46 16.60
C ARG A 30 0.53 -16.98 16.34
N PRO A 31 -0.16 -16.28 17.26
CA PRO A 31 -0.29 -14.83 17.20
C PRO A 31 1.09 -14.17 17.10
N GLY A 32 1.28 -13.29 16.12
CA GLY A 32 2.57 -12.68 15.80
C GLY A 32 3.35 -13.37 14.67
N GLY A 33 2.82 -14.46 14.08
CA GLY A 33 3.37 -15.08 12.88
C GLY A 33 4.48 -16.11 13.13
N GLU A 34 4.81 -16.37 14.39
CA GLU A 34 5.74 -17.45 14.77
C GLU A 34 5.14 -18.81 14.37
N ILE A 35 5.96 -19.66 13.73
CA ILE A 35 5.59 -21.03 13.38
C ILE A 35 6.21 -21.98 14.42
N ALA A 36 5.38 -22.77 15.09
CA ALA A 36 5.78 -23.77 16.06
C ALA A 36 5.26 -25.16 15.68
N GLU A 37 5.97 -26.21 16.09
CA GLU A 37 5.53 -27.60 15.93
C GLU A 37 4.75 -28.05 17.18
N GLU A 38 3.52 -28.50 16.99
CA GLU A 38 2.63 -29.02 18.03
C GLU A 38 2.49 -30.53 17.85
N ARG A 39 2.92 -31.29 18.87
CA ARG A 39 2.99 -32.77 18.85
C ARG A 39 2.00 -33.46 19.79
N GLY A 40 1.16 -32.71 20.53
CA GLY A 40 0.12 -33.30 21.36
C GLY A 40 -0.68 -32.31 22.23
N GLY A 41 -1.95 -32.62 22.45
CA GLY A 41 -2.87 -31.88 23.33
C GLY A 41 -4.33 -32.23 23.07
N THR A 42 -5.21 -31.98 24.04
CA THR A 42 -6.67 -31.91 23.82
C THR A 42 -7.01 -30.56 23.22
N HIS A 43 -7.56 -30.57 22.02
CA HIS A 43 -7.73 -29.40 21.18
C HIS A 43 -9.22 -29.28 20.81
N GLU A 44 -9.94 -28.35 21.42
CA GLU A 44 -11.41 -28.29 21.27
C GLU A 44 -11.90 -27.41 20.11
N ASP A 45 -11.10 -26.45 19.62
CA ASP A 45 -11.52 -25.52 18.55
C ASP A 45 -10.43 -25.28 17.48
N TRP A 46 -10.29 -26.18 16.51
CA TRP A 46 -9.35 -26.01 15.38
C TRP A 46 -10.10 -25.75 14.08
N ILE A 47 -9.80 -24.63 13.41
CA ILE A 47 -10.09 -24.46 11.99
C ILE A 47 -8.87 -24.95 11.22
N VAL A 48 -8.92 -26.18 10.73
CA VAL A 48 -7.85 -26.76 9.91
C VAL A 48 -8.17 -26.53 8.44
N PHE A 49 -7.34 -25.73 7.76
CA PHE A 49 -7.42 -25.56 6.31
C PHE A 49 -6.70 -26.72 5.60
N THR A 50 -7.33 -27.90 5.56
CA THR A 50 -6.81 -29.05 4.79
C THR A 50 -7.30 -29.00 3.35
N GLY A 51 -6.61 -28.23 2.52
CA GLY A 51 -6.97 -28.16 1.11
C GLY A 51 -5.88 -27.62 0.22
N ARG A 52 -5.60 -28.33 -0.88
CA ARG A 52 -5.04 -27.69 -2.05
C ARG A 52 -6.16 -26.93 -2.75
N ALA A 53 -6.30 -25.65 -2.44
CA ALA A 53 -7.13 -24.80 -3.27
C ALA A 53 -6.45 -24.66 -4.64
N ARG A 54 -7.17 -24.96 -5.73
CA ARG A 54 -6.67 -24.64 -7.07
C ARG A 54 -6.39 -23.14 -7.12
N ARG A 55 -5.16 -22.76 -7.48
CA ARG A 55 -4.80 -21.35 -7.70
C ARG A 55 -5.73 -20.77 -8.77
N LYS A 56 -6.65 -19.89 -8.35
CA LYS A 56 -7.66 -19.27 -9.23
C LYS A 56 -7.11 -18.07 -10.00
N GLN A 57 -6.03 -17.47 -9.49
CA GLN A 57 -5.40 -16.29 -10.08
C GLN A 57 -3.95 -16.57 -10.42
N THR A 58 -3.56 -16.27 -11.64
CA THR A 58 -2.19 -16.35 -12.12
C THR A 58 -1.43 -15.06 -11.78
N TYR A 59 -0.10 -15.08 -11.93
CA TYR A 59 0.71 -13.86 -11.82
C TYR A 59 0.28 -12.81 -12.86
N ARG A 60 -0.06 -13.26 -14.07
CA ARG A 60 -0.63 -12.42 -15.13
C ARG A 60 -1.94 -11.76 -14.68
N ASP A 61 -2.87 -12.49 -14.08
CA ASP A 61 -4.16 -11.94 -13.63
C ASP A 61 -3.97 -10.82 -12.58
N ILE A 62 -2.98 -10.98 -11.70
CA ILE A 62 -2.64 -9.94 -10.71
C ILE A 62 -2.10 -8.70 -11.40
N LEU A 63 -1.14 -8.86 -12.32
CA LEU A 63 -0.55 -7.76 -13.07
C LEU A 63 -1.60 -7.02 -13.90
N GLU A 64 -2.50 -7.75 -14.57
CA GLU A 64 -3.61 -7.18 -15.34
C GLU A 64 -4.54 -6.37 -14.44
N LYS A 65 -4.86 -6.87 -13.24
CA LYS A 65 -5.69 -6.15 -12.27
C LYS A 65 -5.02 -4.88 -11.77
N ILE A 66 -3.72 -4.93 -11.45
CA ILE A 66 -2.97 -3.73 -11.04
C ILE A 66 -2.97 -2.70 -12.17
N CYS A 67 -2.66 -3.13 -13.39
CA CYS A 67 -2.66 -2.25 -14.56
C CYS A 67 -4.03 -1.59 -14.79
N ALA A 68 -5.13 -2.36 -14.66
CA ALA A 68 -6.49 -1.85 -14.81
C ALA A 68 -6.81 -0.77 -13.77
N VAL A 69 -6.45 -0.99 -12.50
CA VAL A 69 -6.65 0.00 -11.43
C VAL A 69 -5.83 1.26 -11.68
N LEU A 70 -4.53 1.12 -11.99
CA LEU A 70 -3.65 2.28 -12.20
C LEU A 70 -4.03 3.12 -13.43
N SER A 71 -4.74 2.53 -14.39
CA SER A 71 -5.15 3.17 -15.64
C SER A 71 -6.62 3.58 -15.66
N ASP A 72 -7.31 3.51 -14.53
CA ASP A 72 -8.71 3.91 -14.46
C ASP A 72 -8.84 5.43 -14.61
N GLN A 73 -9.79 5.88 -15.44
CA GLN A 73 -10.00 7.31 -15.72
C GLN A 73 -10.41 8.13 -14.49
N SER A 74 -10.82 7.48 -13.39
CA SER A 74 -11.00 8.17 -12.10
C SER A 74 -9.70 8.79 -11.57
N HIS A 75 -8.53 8.25 -11.90
CA HIS A 75 -7.25 8.84 -11.51
C HIS A 75 -6.99 10.17 -12.21
N ASP A 76 -7.22 10.25 -13.53
CA ASP A 76 -7.06 11.50 -14.28
C ASP A 76 -8.06 12.56 -13.81
N ARG A 77 -9.31 12.16 -13.53
CA ARG A 77 -10.32 13.08 -12.95
C ARG A 77 -9.92 13.58 -11.57
N LEU A 78 -9.30 12.73 -10.75
CA LEU A 78 -8.81 13.12 -9.43
C LEU A 78 -7.63 14.09 -9.54
N GLU A 79 -6.67 13.82 -10.44
CA GLU A 79 -5.54 14.73 -10.71
C GLU A 79 -6.03 16.11 -11.15
N GLN A 80 -6.99 16.15 -12.08
CA GLN A 80 -7.60 17.40 -12.54
C GLN A 80 -8.35 18.12 -11.40
N LEU A 81 -9.14 17.39 -10.60
CA LEU A 81 -9.86 17.98 -9.46
C LEU A 81 -8.91 18.60 -8.44
N ILE A 82 -7.77 17.96 -8.17
CA ILE A 82 -6.74 18.51 -7.28
C ILE A 82 -6.17 19.79 -7.87
N ASP A 83 -5.81 19.79 -9.15
CA ASP A 83 -5.25 20.97 -9.82
C ASP A 83 -6.22 22.17 -9.82
N GLU A 84 -7.49 21.92 -10.15
CA GLU A 84 -8.55 22.94 -10.14
C GLU A 84 -8.78 23.46 -8.71
N SER A 85 -8.91 22.56 -7.73
CA SER A 85 -9.11 22.95 -6.33
C SER A 85 -7.96 23.79 -5.77
N LEU A 86 -6.72 23.46 -6.12
CA LEU A 86 -5.54 24.22 -5.72
C LEU A 86 -5.38 25.54 -6.49
N SER A 87 -6.09 25.73 -7.61
CA SER A 87 -6.14 27.01 -8.34
C SER A 87 -7.08 28.02 -7.68
N ASP A 88 -8.10 27.53 -6.99
CA ASP A 88 -9.21 28.32 -6.47
C ASP A 88 -9.22 28.38 -4.92
N VAL A 89 -8.04 28.36 -4.30
CA VAL A 89 -7.92 28.47 -2.83
C VAL A 89 -8.33 29.87 -2.38
N THR A 90 -9.23 29.94 -1.40
CA THR A 90 -9.67 31.15 -0.72
C THR A 90 -9.58 30.96 0.80
N PRO A 91 -9.62 32.04 1.60
CA PRO A 91 -9.66 31.92 3.06
C PRO A 91 -10.81 31.04 3.56
N GLU A 92 -11.97 31.06 2.90
CA GLU A 92 -13.17 30.32 3.30
C GLU A 92 -13.07 28.81 3.02
N ASN A 93 -12.23 28.40 2.06
CA ASN A 93 -12.10 26.99 1.68
C ASN A 93 -10.75 26.36 2.08
N ALA A 94 -9.80 27.15 2.61
CA ALA A 94 -8.45 26.71 2.93
C ALA A 94 -8.39 25.50 3.86
N GLU A 95 -9.20 25.49 4.93
CA GLU A 95 -9.28 24.36 5.86
C GLU A 95 -9.69 23.08 5.13
N LYS A 96 -10.80 23.13 4.39
CA LYS A 96 -11.33 21.99 3.64
C LYS A 96 -10.30 21.46 2.65
N LEU A 97 -9.60 22.35 1.94
CA LEU A 97 -8.60 21.96 0.93
C LEU A 97 -7.33 21.38 1.56
N ALA A 98 -6.92 21.86 2.73
CA ALA A 98 -5.82 21.26 3.48
C ALA A 98 -6.15 19.83 3.93
N HIS A 99 -7.36 19.60 4.46
CA HIS A 99 -7.84 18.25 4.82
C HIS A 99 -8.01 17.34 3.60
N MET A 100 -8.54 17.85 2.49
CA MET A 100 -8.63 17.09 1.24
C MET A 100 -7.24 16.66 0.75
N THR A 101 -6.30 17.60 0.71
CA THR A 101 -4.92 17.34 0.27
C THR A 101 -4.23 16.31 1.17
N MET A 102 -4.37 16.45 2.49
CA MET A 102 -3.83 15.50 3.46
C MET A 102 -4.46 14.11 3.29
N GLY A 103 -5.80 14.04 3.17
CA GLY A 103 -6.52 12.79 3.04
C GLY A 103 -6.18 12.04 1.76
N ILE A 104 -6.01 12.77 0.65
CA ILE A 104 -5.54 12.18 -0.61
C ILE A 104 -4.10 11.68 -0.44
N ASN A 105 -3.20 12.48 0.14
CA ASN A 105 -1.79 12.15 0.28
C ASN A 105 -1.49 10.93 1.18
N GLY A 106 -2.35 10.67 2.17
CA GLY A 106 -2.21 9.46 3.01
C GLY A 106 -2.26 8.17 2.20
N VAL A 107 -3.01 8.13 1.09
CA VAL A 107 -3.13 6.93 0.25
C VAL A 107 -1.83 6.64 -0.51
N PRO A 108 -1.20 7.59 -1.24
CA PRO A 108 0.13 7.41 -1.82
C PRO A 108 1.24 7.03 -0.84
N ILE A 109 1.29 7.66 0.35
CA ILE A 109 2.37 7.38 1.32
C ILE A 109 2.28 5.95 1.85
N GLU A 110 1.11 5.51 2.31
CA GLU A 110 1.02 4.24 3.04
C GLU A 110 0.64 3.09 2.10
N SER A 111 -0.43 3.26 1.33
CA SER A 111 -1.02 2.12 0.59
C SER A 111 -0.17 1.73 -0.62
N ARG A 112 0.30 2.70 -1.40
CA ARG A 112 1.09 2.42 -2.62
C ARG A 112 2.51 1.99 -2.30
N TRP A 113 3.11 2.57 -1.26
CA TRP A 113 4.42 2.14 -0.76
C TRP A 113 4.40 0.69 -0.30
N HIS A 114 3.49 0.32 0.61
CA HIS A 114 3.37 -1.07 1.07
C HIS A 114 3.00 -2.05 -0.05
N ALA A 115 2.15 -1.64 -0.99
CA ALA A 115 1.86 -2.46 -2.16
C ALA A 115 3.11 -2.70 -3.03
N ALA A 116 4.01 -1.72 -3.14
CA ALA A 116 5.26 -1.84 -3.88
C ALA A 116 6.27 -2.76 -3.19
N GLU A 117 6.28 -2.84 -1.85
CA GLU A 117 7.13 -3.76 -1.10
C GLU A 117 6.86 -5.23 -1.46
N ALA A 118 5.60 -5.55 -1.83
CA ALA A 118 5.24 -6.86 -2.34
C ALA A 118 5.93 -7.25 -3.67
N PHE A 119 6.54 -6.29 -4.36
CA PHE A 119 7.38 -6.58 -5.55
C PHE A 119 8.87 -6.56 -5.24
N CYS A 120 9.27 -6.02 -4.09
CA CYS A 120 10.68 -5.80 -3.73
C CYS A 120 11.24 -6.84 -2.76
N SER A 121 10.37 -7.64 -2.12
CA SER A 121 10.78 -8.77 -1.27
C SER A 121 10.72 -10.11 -2.01
N CYS A 122 11.72 -10.96 -1.82
CA CYS A 122 11.74 -12.32 -2.35
C CYS A 122 10.84 -13.29 -1.58
N ASP A 123 10.49 -12.95 -0.33
CA ASP A 123 9.86 -13.86 0.64
C ASP A 123 8.33 -13.67 0.75
N ASN A 124 7.71 -12.95 -0.20
CA ASN A 124 6.27 -12.73 -0.19
C ASN A 124 5.50 -13.70 -1.11
N LEU A 125 4.18 -13.80 -0.87
CA LEU A 125 3.29 -14.68 -1.62
C LEU A 125 3.29 -14.40 -3.12
N LEU A 126 3.49 -13.14 -3.52
CA LEU A 126 3.48 -12.70 -4.91
C LEU A 126 4.72 -13.19 -5.67
N SER A 127 5.89 -13.19 -5.02
CA SER A 127 7.13 -13.77 -5.56
C SER A 127 6.95 -15.26 -5.89
N GLY A 128 6.29 -16.03 -5.03
CA GLY A 128 6.01 -17.47 -5.24
C GLY A 128 4.97 -17.77 -6.34
N MET A 129 4.47 -16.77 -7.07
CA MET A 129 3.49 -16.97 -8.14
C MET A 129 4.09 -17.17 -9.53
N THR A 130 5.38 -16.90 -9.70
CA THR A 130 6.12 -17.08 -10.95
C THR A 130 7.55 -17.54 -10.67
N GLU A 131 8.13 -18.36 -11.55
CA GLU A 131 9.55 -18.74 -11.49
C GLU A 131 10.42 -17.83 -12.38
N ASN A 132 9.81 -16.90 -13.13
CA ASN A 132 10.53 -16.02 -14.03
C ASN A 132 11.29 -14.93 -13.26
N GLN A 133 12.55 -15.19 -12.93
CA GLN A 133 13.41 -14.28 -12.17
C GLN A 133 13.68 -12.96 -12.90
N ALA A 134 13.85 -12.99 -14.22
CA ALA A 134 14.08 -11.78 -15.01
C ALA A 134 12.87 -10.82 -14.94
N LEU A 135 11.66 -11.37 -15.00
CA LEU A 135 10.42 -10.61 -14.81
C LEU A 135 10.33 -10.02 -13.40
N LYS A 136 10.63 -10.83 -12.37
CA LYS A 136 10.65 -10.36 -10.98
C LYS A 136 11.61 -9.21 -10.79
N SER A 137 12.86 -9.34 -11.24
CA SER A 137 13.87 -8.29 -11.12
C SER A 137 13.43 -7.00 -11.82
N ARG A 138 12.88 -7.10 -13.02
CA ARG A 138 12.38 -5.94 -13.78
C ARG A 138 11.22 -5.24 -13.06
N LEU A 139 10.27 -5.99 -12.52
CA LEU A 139 9.14 -5.43 -11.77
C LEU A 139 9.60 -4.84 -10.43
N CYS A 140 10.49 -5.51 -9.71
CA CYS A 140 11.13 -4.99 -8.50
C CYS A 140 11.76 -3.62 -8.77
N GLU A 141 12.63 -3.51 -9.79
CA GLU A 141 13.27 -2.25 -10.16
C GLU A 141 12.25 -1.15 -10.50
N LEU A 142 11.21 -1.49 -11.26
CA LEU A 142 10.13 -0.58 -11.63
C LEU A 142 9.39 -0.04 -10.40
N PHE A 143 8.90 -0.92 -9.53
CA PHE A 143 8.14 -0.54 -8.34
C PHE A 143 9.02 0.20 -7.34
N PHE A 144 10.25 -0.27 -7.12
CA PHE A 144 11.21 0.38 -6.23
C PHE A 144 11.47 1.83 -6.67
N LYS A 145 11.81 2.04 -7.95
CA LYS A 145 12.11 3.37 -8.48
C LYS A 145 10.92 4.33 -8.45
N ARG A 146 9.68 3.83 -8.59
CA ARG A 146 8.48 4.66 -8.71
C ARG A 146 7.76 4.90 -7.39
N TYR A 147 7.91 4.00 -6.43
CA TYR A 147 7.16 4.08 -5.17
C TYR A 147 8.05 4.11 -3.92
N ILE A 148 9.29 3.59 -3.93
CA ILE A 148 10.05 3.32 -2.69
C ILE A 148 11.35 4.10 -2.57
N ALA A 149 12.10 4.31 -3.66
CA ALA A 149 13.44 4.89 -3.65
C ALA A 149 13.49 6.20 -2.82
N ASN A 150 14.66 6.65 -2.36
CA ASN A 150 14.73 7.95 -1.67
C ASN A 150 15.27 9.00 -2.64
N ASP A 151 14.51 10.08 -2.86
CA ASP A 151 14.92 11.34 -3.50
C ASP A 151 14.97 11.39 -5.04
N SER A 152 14.28 10.49 -5.71
CA SER A 152 14.23 10.41 -7.19
C SER A 152 12.90 10.85 -7.82
N GLY A 153 12.01 11.46 -7.02
CA GLY A 153 10.65 11.78 -7.47
C GLY A 153 9.73 10.56 -7.45
N GLU A 154 10.05 9.54 -6.66
CA GLU A 154 9.14 8.46 -6.30
C GLU A 154 7.95 8.98 -5.48
N THR A 155 6.93 8.14 -5.38
CA THR A 155 5.69 8.49 -4.68
C THR A 155 5.85 8.64 -3.17
N HIS A 156 6.61 7.76 -2.49
CA HIS A 156 6.76 7.84 -1.03
C HIS A 156 7.43 9.16 -0.60
N GLY A 157 8.61 9.49 -1.13
CA GLY A 157 9.27 10.77 -0.83
C GLY A 157 8.50 11.99 -1.33
N THR A 158 7.78 11.88 -2.46
CA THR A 158 6.87 12.94 -2.92
C THR A 158 5.73 13.17 -1.93
N GLY A 159 5.18 12.12 -1.33
CA GLY A 159 4.15 12.24 -0.31
C GLY A 159 4.65 12.97 0.93
N TRP A 160 5.86 12.69 1.39
CA TRP A 160 6.49 13.45 2.49
C TRP A 160 6.63 14.95 2.15
N LYS A 161 6.96 15.28 0.89
CA LYS A 161 7.04 16.67 0.43
C LYS A 161 5.67 17.36 0.42
N ILE A 162 4.60 16.64 0.06
CA ILE A 162 3.23 17.17 0.11
C ILE A 162 2.83 17.52 1.56
N TRP A 163 3.12 16.64 2.52
CA TRP A 163 2.90 16.97 3.94
C TRP A 163 3.76 18.15 4.40
N GLY A 164 5.04 18.18 4.03
CA GLY A 164 5.95 19.28 4.34
C GLY A 164 5.46 20.64 3.80
N ALA A 165 4.91 20.68 2.59
CA ALA A 165 4.35 21.89 1.99
C ALA A 165 3.16 22.46 2.78
N LEU A 166 2.46 21.61 3.54
CA LEU A 166 1.34 22.00 4.42
C LEU A 166 1.77 22.17 5.89
N GLY A 167 3.05 22.04 6.21
CA GLY A 167 3.52 22.04 7.60
C GLY A 167 3.02 20.85 8.43
N VAL A 168 2.61 19.77 7.78
CA VAL A 168 2.10 18.55 8.42
C VAL A 168 3.25 17.59 8.71
N GLY A 169 3.25 16.96 9.89
CA GLY A 169 4.24 15.96 10.24
C GLY A 169 4.01 15.34 11.63
N PRO A 170 5.02 14.65 12.20
CA PRO A 170 4.88 13.99 13.51
C PRO A 170 4.45 14.95 14.63
N ALA A 171 4.95 16.20 14.59
CA ALA A 171 4.61 17.22 15.59
C ALA A 171 3.14 17.67 15.53
N THR A 172 2.47 17.51 14.38
CA THR A 172 1.04 17.83 14.20
C THR A 172 0.16 16.59 14.31
N GLY A 173 0.72 15.42 14.65
CA GLY A 173 0.00 14.15 14.61
C GLY A 173 -0.48 13.78 13.21
N TYR A 174 0.24 14.24 12.17
CA TYR A 174 -0.13 14.08 10.76
C TYR A 174 -1.48 14.71 10.36
N MET A 175 -1.93 15.71 11.12
CA MET A 175 -3.15 16.46 10.83
C MET A 175 -2.84 17.90 10.39
N PRO A 176 -3.66 18.50 9.51
CA PRO A 176 -3.61 19.93 9.22
C PRO A 176 -3.85 20.78 10.47
N THR A 177 -3.24 21.96 10.50
CA THR A 177 -3.40 22.97 11.55
C THR A 177 -3.76 24.33 10.95
N ASP A 178 -4.00 25.35 11.78
CA ASP A 178 -4.19 26.72 11.31
C ASP A 178 -3.03 27.22 10.44
N GLU A 179 -1.80 26.76 10.72
CA GLU A 179 -0.63 27.05 9.89
C GLU A 179 -0.78 26.43 8.49
N SER A 180 -1.27 25.19 8.39
CA SER A 180 -1.56 24.55 7.11
C SER A 180 -2.56 25.36 6.28
N TYR A 181 -3.57 25.93 6.93
CA TYR A 181 -4.60 26.75 6.27
C TYR A 181 -4.01 28.06 5.75
N ALA A 182 -3.06 28.66 6.47
CA ALA A 182 -2.33 29.84 6.02
C ALA A 182 -1.33 29.50 4.89
N LEU A 183 -0.67 28.34 4.96
CA LEU A 183 0.29 27.88 3.95
C LEU A 183 -0.37 27.60 2.61
N ILE A 184 -1.50 26.87 2.59
CA ILE A 184 -2.16 26.48 1.33
C ILE A 184 -2.70 27.68 0.53
N GLN A 185 -2.93 28.82 1.18
CA GLN A 185 -3.32 30.07 0.51
C GLN A 185 -2.16 30.73 -0.25
N ARG A 186 -0.91 30.32 -0.02
CA ARG A 186 0.26 30.91 -0.68
C ARG A 186 0.40 30.36 -2.10
N PRO A 187 0.51 31.21 -3.14
CA PRO A 187 0.61 30.76 -4.53
C PRO A 187 1.78 29.80 -4.79
N GLU A 188 2.91 29.99 -4.11
CA GLU A 188 4.07 29.10 -4.22
C GLU A 188 3.82 27.71 -3.65
N VAL A 189 3.04 27.62 -2.57
CA VAL A 189 2.64 26.33 -1.97
C VAL A 189 1.65 25.61 -2.88
N GLN A 190 0.69 26.34 -3.47
CA GLN A 190 -0.25 25.77 -4.44
C GLN A 190 0.46 25.22 -5.67
N ALA A 191 1.39 25.99 -6.23
CA ALA A 191 2.19 25.55 -7.39
C ALA A 191 3.01 24.30 -7.07
N GLU A 192 3.63 24.25 -5.89
CA GLU A 192 4.42 23.09 -5.46
C GLU A 192 3.53 21.86 -5.23
N LEU A 193 2.39 21.99 -4.56
CA LEU A 193 1.44 20.90 -4.35
C LEU A 193 0.96 20.29 -5.67
N LYS A 194 0.58 21.13 -6.65
CA LYS A 194 0.19 20.68 -7.99
C LYS A 194 1.29 19.86 -8.66
N ARG A 195 2.52 20.39 -8.65
CA ARG A 195 3.70 19.73 -9.22
C ARG A 195 3.96 18.38 -8.55
N LEU A 196 3.84 18.29 -7.23
CA LEU A 196 4.05 17.07 -6.47
C LEU A 196 2.97 16.02 -6.77
N PHE A 197 1.70 16.39 -6.85
CA PHE A 197 0.65 15.45 -7.25
C PHE A 197 0.84 14.93 -8.68
N GLN A 198 1.22 15.80 -9.63
CA GLN A 198 1.54 15.38 -11.00
C GLN A 198 2.64 14.30 -11.03
N ILE A 199 3.64 14.39 -10.15
CA ILE A 199 4.67 13.35 -10.01
C ILE A 199 4.07 12.04 -9.54
N VAL A 200 3.19 12.06 -8.53
CA VAL A 200 2.51 10.86 -8.01
C VAL A 200 1.73 10.15 -9.13
N PHE A 201 0.90 10.87 -9.88
CA PHE A 201 0.11 10.29 -10.97
C PHE A 201 1.00 9.88 -12.16
N ALA A 202 2.08 10.60 -12.45
CA ALA A 202 3.04 10.19 -13.47
C ALA A 202 3.75 8.87 -13.11
N ASN A 203 4.02 8.62 -11.83
CA ASN A 203 4.55 7.34 -11.37
C ASN A 203 3.54 6.20 -11.56
N ASP A 204 2.25 6.42 -11.26
CA ASP A 204 1.21 5.42 -11.51
C ASP A 204 1.11 5.03 -12.99
N ARG A 205 1.12 6.04 -13.88
CA ARG A 205 1.13 5.82 -15.33
C ARG A 205 2.37 5.04 -15.77
N ALA A 206 3.55 5.41 -15.27
CA ALA A 206 4.80 4.72 -15.60
C ALA A 206 4.82 3.26 -15.14
N VAL A 207 4.22 2.96 -13.98
CA VAL A 207 4.10 1.58 -13.48
C VAL A 207 3.10 0.80 -14.33
N ALA A 208 1.94 1.38 -14.66
CA ALA A 208 0.97 0.75 -15.55
C ALA A 208 1.59 0.37 -16.91
N ASP A 209 2.33 1.29 -17.52
CA ASP A 209 3.02 1.05 -18.80
C ASP A 209 4.12 -0.02 -18.67
N GLY A 210 4.89 0.02 -17.59
CA GLY A 210 5.90 -1.00 -17.30
C GLY A 210 5.29 -2.39 -17.13
N ILE A 211 4.13 -2.50 -16.48
CA ILE A 211 3.38 -3.75 -16.35
C ILE A 211 2.83 -4.22 -17.71
N ARG A 212 2.24 -3.35 -18.52
CA ARG A 212 1.79 -3.70 -19.88
C ARG A 212 2.92 -4.29 -20.72
N ALA A 213 4.09 -3.65 -20.68
CA ALA A 213 5.27 -4.11 -21.39
C ALA A 213 5.82 -5.44 -20.84
N ALA A 214 5.62 -5.73 -19.55
CA ALA A 214 5.96 -7.02 -18.97
C ALA A 214 4.97 -8.13 -19.39
N LEU A 215 3.67 -7.81 -19.42
CA LEU A 215 2.60 -8.71 -19.84
C LEU A 215 2.66 -9.11 -21.31
N ALA A 216 3.09 -8.18 -22.17
CA ALA A 216 3.31 -8.43 -23.60
C ALA A 216 4.45 -9.45 -23.85
N ASN A 217 5.44 -9.50 -22.96
CA ASN A 217 6.59 -10.40 -23.05
C ASN A 217 6.37 -11.74 -22.33
N LEU A 218 5.18 -11.96 -21.76
CA LEU A 218 4.77 -13.19 -21.08
C LEU A 218 3.99 -14.15 -22.01
N SER A 219 4.15 -14.01 -23.33
CA SER A 219 3.55 -14.88 -24.35
C SER A 219 4.24 -16.25 -24.40
#